data_AF-A0A2R4FHR1-F1
#
_entry.id   AF-A0A2R4FHR1-F1
#
_cell.length_a   1.000
_cell.length_b   1.000
_cell.length_c   1.000
_cell.angle_alpha   90.00
_cell.angle_beta   90.00
_cell.angle_gamma   90.00
#
_symmetry.space_group_name_H-M   'P 1'
#
loop_
_entity.id
_entity.type
_entity.pdbx_description
1 polymer ?
#
loop_
_entity_poly.entity_id
_entity_poly.type
_entity_poly.pdbx_seq_one_letter_code
_entity_poly.pdbx_strand_id
1 'polypeptide(L)'
;MVISVRQRCGHCGRRMYVERRAKAAPQHRFVTLHCDGCGTATNVSYELRPVMVPAALVDNCFGLPLWLQTPCAGHTLWAFNPRHLAYLKEFLQAGLRERHGTANASVVSRLPGWLKQAKHRGEALRAVERLERLLVP
;
A
#
# COMPACT_ATOMS: atom_id res chain seq x y z
N MET A 1 -3.75 7.01 -6.45
CA MET A 1 -3.56 7.98 -5.34
C MET A 1 -4.91 8.28 -4.69
N VAL A 2 -4.96 8.56 -3.39
CA VAL A 2 -6.20 9.01 -2.73
C VAL A 2 -6.04 10.47 -2.30
N ILE A 3 -6.99 11.30 -2.71
CA ILE A 3 -7.16 12.67 -2.25
C ILE A 3 -8.24 12.61 -1.19
N SER A 4 -7.87 12.83 0.08
CA SER A 4 -8.81 12.90 1.20
C SER A 4 -8.66 14.26 1.85
N VAL A 5 -9.76 15.02 1.89
CA VAL A 5 -9.80 16.35 2.50
C VAL A 5 -10.99 16.42 3.45
N ARG A 6 -10.72 16.91 4.66
CA ARG A 6 -11.73 17.15 5.68
C ARG A 6 -11.59 18.57 6.18
N GLN A 7 -12.64 19.37 6.04
CA GLN A 7 -12.68 20.74 6.55
C GLN A 7 -14.06 21.07 7.11
N ARG A 8 -14.17 22.17 7.85
CA ARG A 8 -15.46 22.77 8.20
C ARG A 8 -15.73 23.94 7.27
N CYS A 9 -16.99 24.12 6.89
CA CYS A 9 -17.45 25.30 6.17
C CYS A 9 -17.14 26.55 6.99
N GLY A 10 -16.45 27.53 6.40
CA GLY A 10 -16.16 28.80 7.05
C GLY A 10 -17.40 29.67 7.32
N HIS A 11 -18.52 29.37 6.64
CA HIS A 11 -19.76 30.13 6.77
C HIS A 11 -20.71 29.56 7.84
N CYS A 12 -21.04 28.26 7.76
CA CYS A 12 -22.02 27.63 8.68
C CYS A 12 -21.41 26.59 9.63
N GLY A 13 -20.09 26.35 9.59
CA GLY A 13 -19.40 25.41 10.47
C GLY A 13 -19.65 23.92 10.19
N ARG A 14 -20.50 23.58 9.21
CA ARG A 14 -20.81 22.19 8.84
C ARG A 14 -19.57 21.47 8.31
N ARG A 15 -19.43 20.19 8.65
CA ARG A 15 -18.31 19.36 8.19
C ARG A 15 -18.48 19.04 6.70
N MET A 16 -17.38 19.17 5.97
CA MET A 16 -17.28 18.86 4.54
C MET A 16 -16.16 17.82 4.39
N TYR A 17 -16.42 16.81 3.56
CA TYR A 17 -15.50 15.71 3.31
C TYR A 17 -15.51 15.35 1.84
N VAL A 18 -14.34 15.11 1.27
CA VAL A 18 -14.22 14.46 -0.03
C VAL A 18 -13.13 13.41 0.03
N GLU A 19 -13.43 12.26 -0.57
CA GLU A 19 -12.45 11.24 -0.90
C GLU A 19 -12.53 10.96 -2.40
N ARG A 20 -11.43 11.15 -3.11
CA ARG A 20 -11.35 10.86 -4.54
C ARG A 20 -10.12 10.01 -4.84
N ARG A 21 -10.34 8.91 -5.55
CA ARG A 21 -9.27 8.13 -6.15
C ARG A 21 -8.87 8.78 -7.48
N ALA A 22 -7.60 9.15 -7.59
CA ALA A 22 -7.04 9.72 -8.81
C ALA A 22 -6.08 8.71 -9.46
N LYS A 23 -6.27 8.49 -10.77
CA LYS A 23 -5.41 7.63 -11.61
C LYS A 23 -4.06 8.28 -11.91
N ALA A 24 -4.04 9.61 -12.00
CA ALA A 24 -2.84 10.43 -12.20
C ALA A 24 -2.81 11.58 -11.18
N ALA A 25 -1.63 12.14 -10.93
CA ALA A 25 -1.49 13.33 -10.10
C ALA A 25 -2.19 14.52 -10.80
N PRO A 26 -3.19 15.16 -10.17
CA PRO A 26 -3.86 16.31 -10.78
C PRO A 26 -2.90 17.49 -10.90
N GLN A 27 -3.09 18.29 -11.95
CA GLN A 27 -2.30 19.50 -12.22
C GLN A 27 -2.43 20.53 -11.08
N HIS A 28 -3.64 20.65 -10.53
CA HIS A 28 -3.95 21.55 -9.43
C HIS A 28 -4.03 20.80 -8.09
N ARG A 29 -3.30 21.29 -7.08
CA ARG A 29 -3.28 20.75 -5.71
C ARG A 29 -4.39 21.30 -4.82
N PHE A 30 -5.57 21.59 -5.39
CA PHE A 30 -6.75 21.98 -4.64
C PHE A 30 -8.00 21.24 -5.12
N VAL A 31 -8.95 21.07 -4.21
CA VAL A 31 -10.29 20.56 -4.51
C VAL A 31 -11.32 21.57 -4.05
N THR A 32 -12.32 21.83 -4.88
CA THR A 32 -13.46 22.66 -4.50
C THR A 32 -14.45 21.80 -3.73
N LEU A 33 -14.74 22.18 -2.50
CA LEU A 33 -15.76 21.56 -1.67
C LEU A 33 -17.00 22.45 -1.66
N HIS A 34 -18.18 21.85 -1.85
CA HIS A 34 -19.46 22.51 -1.70
C HIS A 34 -20.10 22.10 -0.39
N CYS A 35 -20.62 23.07 0.36
CA CYS A 35 -21.29 22.78 1.61
C CYS A 35 -22.75 22.38 1.35
N ASP A 36 -23.12 21.14 1.68
CA ASP A 36 -24.51 20.64 1.55
C ASP A 36 -25.53 21.39 2.43
N GLY A 37 -25.07 22.25 3.35
CA GLY A 37 -25.94 23.06 4.21
C GLY A 37 -26.23 24.45 3.68
N CYS A 38 -25.23 25.15 3.13
CA CYS A 38 -25.34 26.57 2.76
C CYS A 38 -24.88 26.88 1.32
N GLY A 39 -24.48 25.87 0.55
CA GLY A 39 -24.02 26.02 -0.82
C GLY A 39 -22.65 26.68 -0.99
N THR A 40 -22.04 27.20 0.08
CA THR A 40 -20.72 27.85 0.02
C THR A 40 -19.68 26.92 -0.59
N ALA A 41 -19.01 27.42 -1.62
CA ALA A 41 -17.89 26.74 -2.27
C ALA A 41 -16.58 27.21 -1.63
N THR A 42 -15.68 26.28 -1.33
CA THR A 42 -14.36 26.60 -0.75
C THR A 42 -13.30 25.74 -1.44
N ASN A 43 -12.23 26.40 -1.89
CA ASN A 43 -11.07 25.71 -2.44
C ASN A 43 -10.14 25.30 -1.31
N VAL A 44 -9.81 24.02 -1.26
CA VAL A 44 -8.99 23.43 -0.20
C VAL A 44 -7.78 22.77 -0.81
N SER A 45 -6.60 23.21 -0.38
CA SER A 45 -5.34 22.60 -0.79
C SER A 45 -5.21 21.20 -0.16
N TYR A 46 -4.64 20.26 -0.92
CA TYR A 46 -4.40 18.90 -0.45
C TYR A 46 -2.99 18.42 -0.80
N GLU A 47 -2.48 17.49 0.01
CA GLU A 47 -1.25 16.77 -0.28
C GLU A 47 -1.59 15.40 -0.88
N LEU A 48 -0.92 15.05 -1.97
CA LEU A 48 -0.97 13.68 -2.51
C LEU A 48 -0.14 12.78 -1.61
N ARG A 49 -0.81 11.92 -0.84
CA ARG A 49 -0.11 10.84 -0.14
C ARG A 49 -0.08 9.61 -1.04
N PRO A 50 1.10 9.01 -1.27
CA PRO A 50 1.15 7.70 -1.89
C PRO A 50 0.32 6.75 -1.03
N VAL A 51 -0.54 5.97 -1.68
CA VAL A 51 -1.20 4.86 -1.02
C VAL A 51 -0.09 3.86 -0.70
N MET A 52 0.35 3.85 0.56
CA MET A 52 1.08 2.71 1.09
C MET A 52 0.19 1.50 0.87
N VAL A 53 0.76 0.39 0.38
CA VAL A 53 0.04 -0.83 0.00
C VAL A 53 -1.16 -1.01 0.91
N PRO A 54 -2.40 -0.90 0.40
CA PRO A 54 -3.57 -0.89 1.27
C PRO A 54 -3.54 -2.14 2.13
N ALA A 55 -4.04 -2.06 3.36
CA ALA A 55 -4.29 -3.26 4.17
C ALA A 55 -5.08 -4.34 3.40
N ALA A 56 -5.82 -3.93 2.37
CA ALA A 56 -6.57 -4.76 1.45
C ALA A 56 -5.75 -5.52 0.37
N LEU A 57 -4.42 -5.40 0.32
CA LEU A 57 -3.55 -6.11 -0.64
C LEU A 57 -3.99 -5.90 -2.10
N VAL A 58 -4.19 -4.63 -2.47
CA VAL A 58 -4.60 -4.24 -3.82
C VAL A 58 -3.51 -3.43 -4.53
N ASP A 59 -3.52 -3.46 -5.85
CA ASP A 59 -2.62 -2.68 -6.68
C ASP A 59 -2.98 -1.18 -6.67
N ASN A 60 -1.99 -0.32 -6.86
CA ASN A 60 -2.16 1.14 -6.78
C ASN A 60 -2.80 1.77 -8.04
N CYS A 61 -2.86 1.03 -9.15
CA CYS A 61 -3.33 1.53 -10.44
C CYS A 61 -4.83 1.31 -10.62
N PHE A 62 -5.30 0.09 -10.35
CA PHE A 62 -6.68 -0.34 -10.56
C PHE A 62 -7.42 -0.61 -9.25
N GLY A 63 -6.72 -0.78 -8.13
CA GLY A 63 -7.32 -1.15 -6.86
C GLY A 63 -7.84 -2.58 -6.85
N LEU A 64 -7.30 -3.45 -7.70
CA LEU A 64 -7.63 -4.86 -7.78
C LEU A 64 -6.75 -5.67 -6.83
N PRO A 65 -7.22 -6.82 -6.31
CA PRO A 65 -6.41 -7.71 -5.50
C PRO A 65 -5.11 -8.09 -6.22
N LEU A 66 -3.99 -8.10 -5.49
CA LEU A 66 -2.72 -8.58 -6.03
C LEU A 66 -2.87 -10.03 -6.50
N TRP A 67 -2.37 -10.34 -7.70
CA TRP A 67 -2.36 -11.73 -8.20
C TRP A 67 -1.52 -12.62 -7.28
N LEU A 68 -0.29 -12.20 -6.99
CA LEU A 68 0.66 -12.98 -6.20
C LEU A 68 0.39 -12.79 -4.72
N GLN A 69 -0.59 -13.51 -4.18
CA GLN A 69 -0.87 -13.57 -2.75
C GLN A 69 -1.33 -14.96 -2.31
N THR A 70 -0.97 -15.37 -1.10
CA THR A 70 -1.39 -16.67 -0.51
C THR A 70 -1.43 -16.56 1.01
N PRO A 71 -2.34 -17.29 1.68
CA PRO A 71 -2.26 -17.48 3.12
C PRO A 71 -0.92 -18.10 3.53
N CYS A 72 -0.36 -17.62 4.65
CA CYS A 72 0.90 -18.06 5.24
C CYS A 72 0.97 -17.64 6.71
N ALA A 73 1.12 -18.61 7.62
CA ALA A 73 1.38 -18.39 9.04
C ALA A 73 0.34 -17.51 9.76
N GLY A 74 -0.95 -17.63 9.41
CA GLY A 74 -2.02 -16.76 9.94
C GLY A 74 -2.00 -15.33 9.37
N HIS A 75 -1.17 -15.09 8.36
CA HIS A 75 -1.07 -13.84 7.60
C HIS A 75 -1.24 -14.12 6.10
N THR A 76 -1.07 -13.09 5.28
CA THR A 76 -0.99 -13.22 3.81
C THR A 76 0.41 -12.84 3.36
N LEU A 77 1.07 -13.77 2.66
CA LEU A 77 2.29 -13.48 1.92
C LEU A 77 1.89 -12.99 0.54
N TRP A 78 2.50 -11.90 0.08
CA TRP A 78 2.18 -11.29 -1.21
C TRP A 78 3.42 -10.70 -1.88
N ALA A 79 3.38 -10.58 -3.20
CA ALA A 79 4.37 -9.91 -4.02
C ALA A 79 3.68 -9.05 -5.09
N PHE A 80 4.39 -8.03 -5.60
CA PHE A 80 3.85 -7.13 -6.65
C PHE A 80 4.02 -7.71 -8.04
N ASN A 81 5.12 -8.42 -8.25
CA ASN A 81 5.56 -8.95 -9.53
C ASN A 81 6.59 -10.07 -9.27
N PRO A 82 6.99 -10.83 -10.31
CA PRO A 82 7.97 -11.91 -10.16
C PRO A 82 9.31 -11.48 -9.55
N ARG A 83 9.79 -10.27 -9.85
CA ARG A 83 11.05 -9.75 -9.29
C ARG A 83 10.94 -9.55 -7.77
N HIS A 84 9.82 -9.03 -7.29
CA HIS A 84 9.56 -8.91 -5.86
C HIS A 84 9.49 -10.30 -5.20
N LEU A 85 8.86 -11.28 -5.86
CA LEU A 85 8.79 -12.64 -5.34
C LEU A 85 10.17 -13.31 -5.22
N ALA A 86 11.02 -13.15 -6.24
CA ALA A 86 12.40 -13.64 -6.22
C ALA A 86 13.22 -13.01 -5.09
N TYR A 87 13.10 -11.70 -4.89
CA TYR A 87 13.73 -11.00 -3.77
C TYR A 87 13.28 -11.57 -2.40
N LEU A 88 11.99 -11.87 -2.24
CA LEU A 88 11.49 -12.50 -1.00
C LEU A 88 12.10 -13.89 -0.80
N LYS A 89 12.26 -14.68 -1.87
CA LYS A 89 12.91 -15.99 -1.82
C LYS A 89 14.36 -15.88 -1.36
N GLU A 90 15.14 -15.01 -1.98
CA GLU A 90 16.54 -14.75 -1.61
C GLU A 90 16.64 -14.29 -0.14
N PHE A 91 15.80 -13.34 0.27
CA PHE A 91 15.74 -12.86 1.65
C PHE A 91 15.42 -13.97 2.66
N LEU A 92 14.49 -14.86 2.31
CA LEU A 92 14.11 -15.98 3.17
C LEU A 92 15.13 -17.12 3.15
N GLN A 93 15.95 -17.24 2.11
CA GLN A 93 17.05 -18.21 2.00
C GLN A 93 18.36 -17.69 2.64
N ALA A 94 18.55 -16.39 2.78
CA ALA A 94 19.72 -15.82 3.44
C ALA A 94 19.81 -16.27 4.91
N GLY A 95 20.92 -16.89 5.30
CA GLY A 95 21.20 -17.28 6.70
C GLY A 95 21.48 -16.06 7.58
N LEU A 96 22.24 -15.09 7.05
CA LEU A 96 22.54 -13.80 7.65
C LEU A 96 21.73 -12.71 6.92
N ARG A 97 20.90 -11.97 7.67
CA ARG A 97 20.05 -10.91 7.10
C ARG A 97 20.75 -9.57 7.23
N GLU A 98 21.67 -9.31 6.32
CA GLU A 98 22.43 -8.07 6.32
C GLU A 98 21.53 -6.88 5.95
N ARG A 99 21.51 -5.88 6.83
CA ARG A 99 20.91 -4.58 6.53
C ARG A 99 21.89 -3.78 5.67
N HIS A 100 21.63 -3.72 4.37
CA HIS A 100 22.29 -2.77 3.51
C HIS A 100 21.54 -1.42 3.55
N GLY A 101 22.22 -0.35 4.01
CA GLY A 101 21.71 1.04 4.03
C GLY A 101 21.17 1.55 5.38
N THR A 102 20.78 2.82 5.41
CA THR A 102 20.17 3.48 6.59
C THR A 102 18.88 2.75 7.01
N ALA A 103 18.72 2.53 8.32
CA ALA A 103 17.79 1.57 8.95
C ALA A 103 16.31 1.59 8.49
N ASN A 104 15.84 2.65 7.81
CA ASN A 104 14.44 2.83 7.39
C ASN A 104 14.22 2.91 5.86
N ALA A 105 15.27 2.80 5.04
CA ALA A 105 15.15 2.98 3.59
C ALA A 105 15.05 1.67 2.80
N SER A 106 15.49 0.54 3.36
CA SER A 106 15.59 -0.73 2.64
C SER A 106 14.23 -1.44 2.49
N VAL A 107 14.14 -2.35 1.52
CA VAL A 107 12.96 -3.23 1.40
C VAL A 107 12.81 -4.09 2.65
N VAL A 108 13.93 -4.58 3.20
CA VAL A 108 13.98 -5.36 4.45
C VAL A 108 13.35 -4.61 5.64
N SER A 109 13.61 -3.31 5.79
CA SER A 109 13.06 -2.53 6.91
C SER A 109 11.54 -2.41 6.83
N ARG A 110 10.97 -2.42 5.62
CA ARG A 110 9.53 -2.33 5.37
C ARG A 110 8.81 -3.68 5.36
N LEU A 111 9.54 -4.81 5.42
CA LEU A 111 8.91 -6.12 5.52
C LEU A 111 8.14 -6.27 6.84
N PRO A 112 6.96 -6.94 6.82
CA PRO A 112 6.20 -7.24 8.02
C PRO A 112 7.05 -7.94 9.09
N GLY A 113 6.81 -7.61 10.36
CA GLY A 113 7.54 -8.20 11.49
C GLY A 113 7.49 -9.73 11.49
N TRP A 114 6.32 -10.31 11.20
CA TRP A 114 6.12 -11.76 11.18
C TRP A 114 7.00 -12.45 10.13
N LEU A 115 7.13 -11.87 8.93
CA LEU A 115 7.90 -12.46 7.83
C LEU A 115 9.41 -12.51 8.14
N LYS A 116 9.87 -11.65 9.04
CA LYS A 116 11.25 -11.63 9.54
C LYS A 116 11.50 -12.64 10.66
N GLN A 117 10.48 -13.23 11.28
CA GLN A 117 10.69 -14.19 12.37
C GLN A 117 11.18 -15.53 11.82
N ALA A 118 12.21 -16.10 12.45
CA ALA A 118 12.81 -17.37 12.02
C ALA A 118 11.79 -18.52 11.99
N LYS A 119 10.84 -18.55 12.94
CA LYS A 119 9.80 -19.59 13.04
C LYS A 119 8.89 -19.69 11.81
N HIS A 120 8.71 -18.60 11.07
CA HIS A 120 7.86 -18.56 9.87
C HIS A 120 8.62 -18.82 8.57
N ARG A 121 9.95 -18.92 8.61
CA ARG A 121 10.80 -19.02 7.41
C ARG A 121 10.45 -20.21 6.52
N GLY A 122 10.31 -21.40 7.11
CA GLY A 122 10.00 -22.62 6.34
C GLY A 122 8.63 -22.55 5.68
N GLU A 123 7.63 -22.01 6.37
CA GLU A 123 6.29 -21.84 5.81
C GLU A 123 6.24 -20.74 4.74
N ALA A 124 6.95 -19.63 4.96
CA ALA A 124 7.07 -18.54 3.99
C ALA A 124 7.77 -18.99 2.70
N LEU A 125 8.80 -19.83 2.78
CA LEU A 125 9.45 -20.42 1.60
C LEU A 125 8.47 -21.28 0.79
N ARG A 126 7.72 -22.17 1.45
CA ARG A 126 6.67 -22.97 0.79
C ARG A 126 5.58 -22.09 0.15
N ALA A 127 5.23 -20.99 0.81
CA ALA A 127 4.28 -20.02 0.26
C ALA A 127 4.83 -19.31 -0.98
N VAL A 128 6.12 -18.95 -0.99
CA VAL A 128 6.79 -18.39 -2.17
C VAL A 128 6.80 -19.41 -3.33
N GLU A 129 7.15 -20.67 -3.07
CA GLU A 129 7.13 -21.74 -4.08
C GLU A 129 5.72 -21.99 -4.66
N ARG A 130 4.66 -21.84 -3.84
CA ARG A 130 3.27 -21.86 -4.34
C ARG A 130 3.02 -20.74 -5.34
N LEU A 131 3.48 -19.52 -5.03
CA LEU A 131 3.31 -18.37 -5.91
C LEU A 131 4.16 -18.47 -7.18
N GLU A 132 5.36 -19.04 -7.11
CA GLU A 132 6.20 -19.29 -8.29
C GLU A 132 5.52 -20.22 -9.29
N ARG A 133 4.76 -21.22 -8.82
CA ARG A 133 3.96 -22.10 -9.68
C ARG A 133 2.83 -21.38 -10.42
N LEU A 134 2.39 -20.22 -9.95
CA LEU A 134 1.40 -19.40 -10.67
C LEU A 134 2.01 -18.61 -11.83
N LEU A 135 3.35 -18.53 -11.88
CA LEU A 135 4.08 -17.79 -12.92
C LEU A 135 4.53 -18.70 -14.08
N VAL A 136 4.49 -20.01 -13.89
CA VAL A 136 4.79 -20.99 -14.92
C VAL A 136 3.49 -21.30 -15.68
N PRO A 137 3.41 -21.04 -16.99
CA PRO A 137 2.22 -21.30 -17.81
C PRO A 137 1.95 -22.80 -17.99
#